data_AF-Q9SIZ4-F1
#
_entry.id   AF-Q9SIZ4-F1
#
_cell.length_a   1.000
_cell.length_b   1.000
_cell.length_c   1.000
_cell.angle_alpha   90.00
_cell.angle_beta   90.00
_cell.angle_gamma   90.00
#
_symmetry.space_group_name_H-M   'P 1'
#
loop_
_entity.id
_entity.type
_entity.pdbx_description
1 polymer ?
#
loop_
_entity_poly.entity_id
_entity_poly.type
_entity_poly.pdbx_seq_one_letter_code
_entity_poly.pdbx_strand_id
1 'polypeptide(L)'
;MLFKMRSFVAFVLLLSWFGSCCSLKDQAVDFLKSEDSLKKDLSSDEDSTYLKAFGFHRKTLVRNPYKDLPSRKDRKNRVVAATTTPSSSPEPAPKHVSTKASTVSEPQKRSSTQDVSPSPSAPLANSPIPRNSHSSVPLVVGCVGGAFFLLLVATGLYFFTSKAGKTVNPWRTGLSGQLQKVFVTGIPVLKRSEIEAACEDFSNVIGSCPIGKLFKGTLSSGVEIAVASFATTTAKDWKDSTEIHFRKKIEMLSKINHKNFANLLGYCEEKEPFTRILIFEYAPNGSLFEHLHYKESEHLDWGMRLRIAMGLAYCLDHMHQLNPPIAHTNLVSSSLQLTEDYAVKVSDFSFGSSETETNINNNTVIDTHISALNPEDNIYSFGLLLFEMITGKLIESVNKPDSVDSSLVDFLRGETLAKMVDPTLESYDAKIENIGEVIKSCLRTDPKERPTMQEVTGWLREITGLSPNDATPKLSPLWWAELEVLSTA
;
A
#
# COMPACT_ATOMS: atom_id res chain seq x y z
N MET A 1 -39.16 -27.27 10.10
CA MET A 1 -38.37 -28.52 10.25
C MET A 1 -37.36 -28.73 9.10
N LEU A 2 -37.76 -28.56 7.83
CA LEU A 2 -36.85 -28.73 6.67
C LEU A 2 -35.56 -27.90 6.69
N PHE A 3 -35.58 -26.67 7.25
CA PHE A 3 -34.38 -25.83 7.32
C PHE A 3 -33.31 -26.37 8.29
N LYS A 4 -33.71 -27.02 9.39
CA LYS A 4 -32.76 -27.65 10.33
C LYS A 4 -32.17 -28.94 9.76
N MET A 5 -32.92 -29.68 8.94
CA MET A 5 -32.39 -30.86 8.24
C MET A 5 -31.33 -30.49 7.20
N ARG A 6 -31.47 -29.37 6.48
CA ARG A 6 -30.43 -28.93 5.51
C ARG A 6 -29.11 -28.59 6.18
N SER A 7 -29.13 -28.00 7.37
CA SER A 7 -27.91 -27.66 8.12
C SER A 7 -27.20 -28.91 8.64
N PHE A 8 -27.95 -29.96 9.03
CA PHE A 8 -27.36 -31.21 9.50
C PHE A 8 -26.77 -32.03 8.35
N VAL A 9 -27.45 -32.09 7.19
CA VAL A 9 -26.92 -32.76 5.99
C VAL A 9 -25.66 -32.05 5.47
N ALA A 10 -25.61 -30.71 5.51
CA ALA A 10 -24.40 -29.97 5.16
C ALA A 10 -23.23 -30.27 6.11
N PHE A 11 -23.50 -30.42 7.42
CA PHE A 11 -22.48 -30.74 8.41
C PHE A 11 -21.94 -32.17 8.27
N VAL A 12 -22.80 -33.14 7.96
CA VAL A 12 -22.38 -34.53 7.69
C VAL A 12 -21.61 -34.63 6.37
N LEU A 13 -22.00 -33.89 5.33
CA LEU A 13 -21.25 -33.86 4.07
C LEU A 13 -19.87 -33.21 4.24
N LEU A 14 -19.75 -32.16 5.05
CA LEU A 14 -18.45 -31.56 5.38
C LEU A 14 -17.53 -32.51 6.14
N LEU A 15 -18.07 -33.33 7.05
CA LEU A 15 -17.26 -34.35 7.74
C LEU A 15 -16.87 -35.52 6.83
N SER A 16 -17.68 -35.85 5.82
CA SER A 16 -17.30 -36.87 4.84
C SER A 16 -16.22 -36.42 3.85
N TRP A 17 -16.06 -35.10 3.65
CA TRP A 17 -14.98 -34.54 2.83
C TRP A 17 -13.62 -34.49 3.54
N PHE A 18 -13.61 -34.53 4.88
CA PHE A 18 -12.36 -34.67 5.63
C PHE A 18 -11.94 -36.13 5.88
N GLY A 19 -12.71 -37.11 5.40
CA GLY A 19 -12.46 -38.54 5.65
C GLY A 19 -11.60 -39.27 4.60
N SER A 20 -11.18 -38.64 3.51
CA SER A 20 -10.49 -39.37 2.43
C SER A 20 -9.55 -38.49 1.58
N CYS A 21 -8.51 -37.95 2.19
CA CYS A 21 -7.28 -37.56 1.47
C CYS A 21 -6.08 -38.19 2.16
N CYS A 22 -5.96 -39.52 2.03
CA CYS A 22 -4.71 -40.23 2.23
C CYS A 22 -3.89 -40.18 0.94
N SER A 23 -2.58 -40.08 1.12
CA SER A 23 -1.50 -40.28 0.13
C SER A 23 -1.19 -39.12 -0.81
N LEU A 24 -0.60 -38.07 -0.24
CA LEU A 24 0.25 -37.12 -0.97
C LEU A 24 1.65 -37.12 -0.32
N LYS A 25 2.27 -38.31 -0.26
CA LYS A 25 3.63 -38.50 0.28
C LYS A 25 4.66 -38.90 -0.78
N ASP A 26 4.24 -39.20 -2.01
CA ASP A 26 5.17 -39.56 -3.09
C ASP A 26 5.54 -38.40 -4.02
N GLN A 27 4.87 -37.24 -3.96
CA GLN A 27 5.24 -36.08 -4.79
C GLN A 27 6.24 -35.13 -4.11
N ALA A 28 6.51 -35.31 -2.81
CA ALA A 28 7.52 -34.53 -2.09
C ALA A 28 8.96 -35.07 -2.28
N VAL A 29 9.12 -36.32 -2.71
CA VAL A 29 10.45 -36.93 -2.90
C VAL A 29 11.08 -36.52 -4.24
N ASP A 30 10.27 -36.24 -5.28
CA ASP A 30 10.80 -35.74 -6.55
C ASP A 30 11.21 -34.26 -6.51
N PHE A 31 10.60 -33.46 -5.63
CA PHE A 31 11.02 -32.06 -5.47
C PHE A 31 12.36 -31.93 -4.73
N LEU A 32 12.64 -32.82 -3.77
CA LEU A 32 13.91 -32.83 -3.04
C LEU A 32 15.08 -33.40 -3.87
N LYS A 33 14.82 -34.22 -4.89
CA LYS A 33 15.88 -34.67 -5.81
C LYS A 33 16.26 -33.62 -6.86
N SER A 34 15.34 -32.71 -7.23
CA SER A 34 15.70 -31.62 -8.14
C SER A 34 16.55 -30.55 -7.43
N GLU A 35 16.36 -30.36 -6.12
CA GLU A 35 17.15 -29.40 -5.34
C GLU A 35 18.60 -29.86 -5.13
N ASP A 36 18.85 -31.17 -4.96
CA ASP A 36 20.22 -31.70 -4.85
C ASP A 36 20.98 -31.69 -6.18
N SER A 37 20.27 -31.78 -7.31
CA SER A 37 20.89 -31.56 -8.63
C SER A 37 21.14 -30.09 -8.93
N LEU A 38 20.33 -29.17 -8.40
CA LEU A 38 20.56 -27.73 -8.58
C LEU A 38 21.64 -27.19 -7.62
N LYS A 39 21.84 -27.82 -6.46
CA LYS A 39 22.88 -27.43 -5.48
C LYS A 39 24.30 -27.83 -5.90
N LYS A 40 24.48 -28.70 -6.89
CA LYS A 40 25.82 -29.03 -7.40
C LYS A 40 26.33 -28.11 -8.50
N ASP A 41 25.46 -27.32 -9.12
CA ASP A 41 25.86 -26.43 -10.21
C ASP A 41 25.91 -24.93 -9.81
N LEU A 42 25.76 -24.62 -8.51
CA LEU A 42 26.08 -23.30 -7.95
C LEU A 42 27.20 -23.41 -6.91
N SER A 43 28.39 -23.81 -7.38
CA SER A 43 29.66 -23.69 -6.66
C SER A 43 30.65 -22.89 -7.50
N SER A 44 30.23 -21.71 -7.97
CA SER A 44 31.12 -20.64 -8.46
C SER A 44 30.28 -19.40 -8.74
N ASP A 45 30.11 -18.53 -7.74
CA ASP A 45 29.94 -17.07 -7.89
C ASP A 45 29.53 -16.47 -6.53
N GLU A 46 30.40 -16.65 -5.53
CA GLU A 46 30.43 -15.75 -4.37
C GLU A 46 31.10 -14.45 -4.82
N ASP A 47 30.35 -13.54 -5.47
CA ASP A 47 30.74 -12.12 -5.56
C ASP A 47 29.62 -11.14 -5.98
N SER A 48 28.36 -11.57 -6.19
CA SER A 48 27.30 -10.63 -6.65
C SER A 48 26.33 -10.09 -5.59
N THR A 49 26.49 -10.43 -4.31
CA THR A 49 25.55 -9.96 -3.26
C THR A 49 25.82 -8.52 -2.80
N TYR A 50 26.96 -7.91 -3.13
CA TYR A 50 27.34 -6.58 -2.61
C TYR A 50 26.97 -5.38 -3.50
N LEU A 51 26.46 -5.57 -4.73
CA LEU A 51 26.23 -4.48 -5.69
C LEU A 51 24.73 -4.14 -5.95
N LYS A 52 23.82 -4.43 -5.01
CA LYS A 52 22.36 -4.22 -5.23
C LYS A 52 21.71 -3.08 -4.45
N ALA A 53 22.48 -2.23 -3.76
CA ALA A 53 21.95 -0.99 -3.16
C ALA A 53 21.90 0.19 -4.15
N PHE A 54 22.21 -0.02 -5.44
CA PHE A 54 22.15 1.01 -6.47
C PHE A 54 20.72 1.20 -6.98
N GLY A 55 20.09 2.31 -6.57
CA GLY A 55 18.97 2.93 -7.26
C GLY A 55 17.66 2.13 -7.23
N PHE A 56 16.55 2.87 -7.17
CA PHE A 56 15.22 2.31 -7.32
C PHE A 56 15.04 1.81 -8.77
N HIS A 57 15.53 0.61 -9.10
CA HIS A 57 15.39 0.07 -10.45
C HIS A 57 13.97 -0.46 -10.66
N ARG A 58 13.13 0.37 -11.29
CA ARG A 58 11.86 -0.07 -11.88
C ARG A 58 12.15 -0.92 -13.11
N LYS A 59 11.85 -2.22 -13.04
CA LYS A 59 11.73 -3.05 -14.26
C LYS A 59 10.44 -2.63 -14.97
N THR A 60 10.52 -1.67 -15.88
CA THR A 60 9.41 -1.33 -16.77
C THR A 60 9.12 -2.50 -17.70
N LEU A 61 8.19 -3.39 -17.31
CA LEU A 61 7.48 -4.27 -18.25
C LEU A 61 6.44 -3.45 -19.03
N VAL A 62 6.86 -2.35 -19.66
CA VAL A 62 6.07 -1.73 -20.71
C VAL A 62 6.46 -2.44 -21.99
N ARG A 63 5.64 -3.41 -22.37
CA ARG A 63 5.71 -4.10 -23.67
C ARG A 63 5.64 -3.04 -24.76
N ASN A 64 6.80 -2.65 -25.32
CA ASN A 64 6.93 -1.66 -26.38
C ASN A 64 5.95 -1.98 -27.54
N PRO A 65 4.88 -1.18 -27.75
CA PRO A 65 3.92 -1.44 -28.81
C PRO A 65 4.41 -1.03 -30.21
N TYR A 66 5.63 -0.50 -30.35
CA TYR A 66 6.13 0.07 -31.60
C TYR A 66 7.20 -0.76 -32.31
N LYS A 67 7.34 -2.06 -31.97
CA LYS A 67 8.28 -2.93 -32.70
C LYS A 67 7.88 -3.22 -34.16
N ASP A 68 6.66 -2.88 -34.58
CA ASP A 68 6.17 -3.19 -35.93
C ASP A 68 5.74 -1.95 -36.75
N LEU A 69 6.42 -0.79 -36.60
CA LEU A 69 6.24 0.31 -37.55
C LEU A 69 7.42 0.40 -38.54
N PRO A 70 7.19 0.22 -39.86
CA PRO A 70 8.26 0.28 -40.85
C PRO A 70 8.83 1.70 -40.98
N SER A 71 10.15 1.79 -40.92
CA SER A 71 10.95 2.99 -41.17
C SER A 71 10.52 3.67 -42.48
N ARG A 72 9.90 4.85 -42.39
CA ARG A 72 9.57 5.67 -43.56
C ARG A 72 10.44 6.91 -43.59
N LYS A 73 11.57 6.79 -44.29
CA LYS A 73 12.33 7.92 -44.84
C LYS A 73 11.44 8.72 -45.81
N ASP A 74 11.71 10.02 -45.83
CA ASP A 74 11.32 11.02 -46.82
C ASP A 74 9.82 11.34 -46.98
N ARG A 75 9.40 12.40 -46.29
CA ARG A 75 8.48 13.38 -46.90
C ARG A 75 8.66 14.77 -46.28
N LYS A 76 9.63 15.52 -46.81
CA LYS A 76 9.57 17.00 -46.81
C LYS A 76 8.34 17.43 -47.63
N ASN A 77 7.73 18.54 -47.20
CA ASN A 77 6.62 19.26 -47.82
C ASN A 77 5.25 18.58 -47.85
N ARG A 78 4.39 18.94 -46.87
CA ARG A 78 3.07 19.49 -47.20
C ARG A 78 2.51 20.33 -46.04
N VAL A 79 2.20 21.57 -46.37
CA VAL A 79 1.56 22.59 -45.54
C VAL A 79 0.12 22.20 -45.21
N VAL A 80 -0.23 22.52 -43.96
CA VAL A 80 -1.52 22.60 -43.26
C VAL A 80 -2.75 22.72 -44.17
N ALA A 81 -3.70 21.80 -43.98
CA ALA A 81 -5.09 21.99 -44.34
C ALA A 81 -5.95 21.68 -43.11
N ALA A 82 -6.63 22.72 -42.63
CA ALA A 82 -7.64 22.64 -41.59
C ALA A 82 -8.88 21.89 -42.09
N THR A 83 -9.41 20.97 -41.28
CA THR A 83 -10.82 20.59 -41.39
C THR A 83 -11.37 20.26 -40.00
N THR A 84 -12.49 20.90 -39.75
CA THR A 84 -13.36 20.97 -38.58
C THR A 84 -13.87 19.64 -38.05
N THR A 85 -13.95 19.60 -36.72
CA THR A 85 -14.62 18.65 -35.82
C THR A 85 -16.11 18.46 -36.11
N PRO A 86 -16.62 17.21 -36.11
CA PRO A 86 -18.04 16.91 -35.94
C PRO A 86 -18.39 16.45 -34.51
N SER A 87 -19.62 16.78 -34.13
CA SER A 87 -20.22 16.83 -32.80
C SER A 87 -20.67 15.49 -32.20
N SER A 88 -20.35 15.32 -30.92
CA SER A 88 -21.12 14.76 -29.78
C SER A 88 -22.09 13.58 -29.94
N SER A 89 -21.79 12.57 -29.11
CA SER A 89 -22.56 11.40 -28.64
C SER A 89 -23.98 11.67 -28.09
N PRO A 90 -24.86 10.65 -28.10
CA PRO A 90 -26.04 10.56 -27.25
C PRO A 90 -25.92 9.49 -26.13
N GLU A 91 -26.41 9.90 -24.97
CA GLU A 91 -26.59 9.25 -23.66
C GLU A 91 -27.54 8.03 -23.66
N PRO A 92 -27.27 6.97 -22.84
CA PRO A 92 -28.25 5.91 -22.60
C PRO A 92 -28.76 5.85 -21.15
N ALA A 93 -30.10 5.89 -21.01
CA ALA A 93 -30.86 5.78 -19.77
C ALA A 93 -31.01 4.33 -19.23
N PRO A 94 -31.29 4.14 -17.91
CA PRO A 94 -31.13 2.86 -17.21
C PRO A 94 -32.39 1.98 -17.20
N LYS A 95 -32.20 0.65 -17.22
CA LYS A 95 -33.28 -0.36 -17.22
C LYS A 95 -33.34 -1.17 -15.91
N HIS A 96 -34.54 -1.18 -15.34
CA HIS A 96 -35.02 -2.10 -14.30
C HIS A 96 -35.02 -3.56 -14.78
N VAL A 97 -34.66 -4.50 -13.91
CA VAL A 97 -34.92 -5.95 -14.10
C VAL A 97 -35.50 -6.56 -12.82
N SER A 98 -36.69 -7.14 -12.99
CA SER A 98 -37.50 -7.84 -11.99
C SER A 98 -37.16 -9.32 -11.85
N THR A 99 -37.55 -9.85 -10.69
CA THR A 99 -37.30 -11.18 -10.10
C THR A 99 -38.49 -12.14 -10.30
N LYS A 100 -38.22 -13.43 -10.61
CA LYS A 100 -38.96 -14.69 -10.26
C LYS A 100 -38.50 -15.82 -11.21
N ALA A 101 -37.99 -16.99 -10.82
CA ALA A 101 -38.28 -18.03 -9.82
C ALA A 101 -39.26 -19.14 -10.27
N SER A 102 -38.86 -20.39 -9.96
CA SER A 102 -39.63 -21.66 -9.83
C SER A 102 -39.77 -22.51 -11.12
N THR A 103 -39.76 -23.86 -11.17
CA THR A 103 -39.96 -25.01 -10.23
C THR A 103 -39.62 -26.32 -11.03
N VAL A 104 -38.93 -27.38 -10.51
CA VAL A 104 -39.42 -28.64 -9.84
C VAL A 104 -40.20 -29.60 -10.82
N SER A 105 -40.09 -30.95 -10.92
CA SER A 105 -39.85 -32.11 -10.00
C SER A 105 -39.77 -33.48 -10.75
N GLU A 106 -39.41 -34.56 -9.99
CA GLU A 106 -39.86 -35.99 -10.08
C GLU A 106 -38.98 -36.96 -10.94
N PRO A 107 -38.75 -38.29 -10.61
CA PRO A 107 -39.72 -39.28 -10.09
C PRO A 107 -39.24 -40.41 -9.12
N GLN A 108 -40.17 -41.38 -8.94
CA GLN A 108 -40.54 -42.29 -7.86
C GLN A 108 -39.67 -43.53 -7.52
N LYS A 109 -40.07 -44.13 -6.38
CA LYS A 109 -39.52 -45.21 -5.55
C LYS A 109 -40.40 -46.48 -5.58
N ARG A 110 -39.84 -47.67 -5.33
CA ARG A 110 -40.55 -48.95 -5.11
C ARG A 110 -39.78 -49.88 -4.13
N SER A 111 -40.55 -50.85 -3.60
CA SER A 111 -40.22 -52.15 -2.94
C SER A 111 -39.64 -52.12 -1.51
N SER A 112 -39.81 -53.09 -0.59
CA SER A 112 -40.72 -54.24 -0.31
C SER A 112 -40.08 -55.03 0.87
N THR A 113 -40.85 -55.82 1.66
CA THR A 113 -40.54 -57.05 2.48
C THR A 113 -41.07 -57.02 3.94
N GLN A 114 -42.06 -57.88 4.28
CA GLN A 114 -42.03 -59.22 4.94
C GLN A 114 -42.00 -59.14 6.49
N ASP A 115 -43.06 -59.51 7.22
CA ASP A 115 -43.62 -60.84 7.59
C ASP A 115 -42.83 -61.60 8.68
N VAL A 116 -43.55 -62.06 9.73
CA VAL A 116 -43.47 -63.36 10.46
C VAL A 116 -44.23 -63.29 11.82
N SER A 117 -45.13 -64.26 12.04
CA SER A 117 -45.85 -64.67 13.29
C SER A 117 -45.07 -65.81 14.01
N PRO A 118 -45.28 -66.24 15.30
CA PRO A 118 -46.49 -66.97 15.80
C PRO A 118 -46.83 -66.96 17.34
N SER A 119 -48.00 -67.56 17.66
CA SER A 119 -48.73 -68.00 18.91
C SER A 119 -48.01 -68.96 19.91
N PRO A 120 -48.64 -69.64 20.94
CA PRO A 120 -49.67 -69.33 21.99
C PRO A 120 -49.43 -69.97 23.42
N SER A 121 -50.41 -69.79 24.35
CA SER A 121 -50.86 -70.66 25.52
C SER A 121 -50.29 -70.35 26.93
N ALA A 122 -51.00 -69.95 28.00
CA ALA A 122 -52.12 -70.52 28.84
C ALA A 122 -51.60 -70.75 30.32
N PRO A 123 -52.42 -71.04 31.37
CA PRO A 123 -52.76 -70.06 32.42
C PRO A 123 -52.58 -70.51 33.91
N LEU A 124 -53.07 -69.66 34.84
CA LEU A 124 -53.59 -69.91 36.21
C LEU A 124 -52.63 -69.79 37.43
N ALA A 125 -52.83 -68.74 38.24
CA ALA A 125 -53.05 -68.85 39.69
C ALA A 125 -53.56 -67.51 40.27
N ASN A 126 -54.68 -67.58 41.00
CA ASN A 126 -55.40 -66.47 41.64
C ASN A 126 -54.81 -66.10 43.01
N SER A 127 -54.92 -64.82 43.39
CA SER A 127 -55.31 -64.26 44.72
C SER A 127 -54.56 -62.96 45.07
N PRO A 128 -55.07 -62.11 46.00
CA PRO A 128 -56.32 -61.38 45.95
C PRO A 128 -56.09 -59.84 45.97
N ILE A 129 -57.16 -59.12 45.63
CA ILE A 129 -57.24 -57.67 45.42
C ILE A 129 -57.06 -56.89 46.75
N PRO A 130 -56.09 -55.96 46.89
CA PRO A 130 -56.22 -54.81 47.76
C PRO A 130 -56.78 -53.63 46.94
N ARG A 131 -58.06 -53.33 47.15
CA ARG A 131 -58.69 -52.13 46.63
C ARG A 131 -58.19 -50.93 47.43
N ASN A 132 -57.22 -50.20 46.91
CA ASN A 132 -56.96 -48.82 47.33
C ASN A 132 -56.87 -47.95 46.07
N SER A 133 -58.03 -47.43 45.66
CA SER A 133 -58.15 -46.48 44.55
C SER A 133 -57.62 -45.12 45.00
N HIS A 134 -56.31 -44.96 44.99
CA HIS A 134 -55.72 -43.62 45.01
C HIS A 134 -55.97 -43.00 43.64
N SER A 135 -56.91 -42.06 43.59
CA SER A 135 -57.20 -41.25 42.40
C SER A 135 -55.90 -40.62 41.91
N SER A 136 -55.40 -41.06 40.76
CA SER A 136 -54.20 -40.53 40.10
C SER A 136 -54.49 -39.23 39.35
N VAL A 137 -55.75 -38.79 39.32
CA VAL A 137 -56.22 -37.56 38.68
C VAL A 137 -55.47 -36.30 39.13
N PRO A 138 -55.28 -36.00 40.43
CA PRO A 138 -54.55 -34.80 40.85
C PRO A 138 -53.08 -34.78 40.40
N LEU A 139 -52.42 -35.94 40.33
CA LEU A 139 -51.04 -36.07 39.83
C LEU A 139 -50.95 -35.77 38.34
N VAL A 140 -51.87 -36.31 37.54
CA VAL A 140 -51.90 -36.07 36.09
C VAL A 140 -52.21 -34.60 35.78
N VAL A 141 -53.19 -34.00 36.48
CA VAL A 141 -53.54 -32.58 36.31
C VAL A 141 -52.36 -31.67 36.69
N GLY A 142 -51.63 -31.99 37.76
CA GLY A 142 -50.42 -31.27 38.15
C GLY A 142 -49.31 -31.35 37.11
N CYS A 143 -49.04 -32.55 36.57
CA CYS A 143 -48.02 -32.74 35.53
C CYS A 143 -48.36 -32.00 34.23
N VAL A 144 -49.63 -32.06 33.79
CA VAL A 144 -50.08 -31.36 32.57
C VAL A 144 -50.02 -29.84 32.76
N GLY A 145 -50.45 -29.34 33.91
CA GLY A 145 -50.35 -27.92 34.25
C GLY A 145 -48.90 -27.42 34.32
N GLY A 146 -48.01 -28.19 34.93
CA GLY A 146 -46.59 -27.88 35.01
C GLY A 146 -45.90 -27.84 33.63
N ALA A 147 -46.20 -28.82 32.77
CA ALA A 147 -45.69 -28.85 31.41
C ALA A 147 -46.16 -27.64 30.59
N PHE A 148 -47.43 -27.24 30.74
CA PHE A 148 -47.99 -26.08 30.06
C PHE A 148 -47.35 -24.77 30.55
N PHE A 149 -47.12 -24.64 31.86
CA PHE A 149 -46.43 -23.48 32.45
C PHE A 149 -44.99 -23.36 31.95
N LEU A 150 -44.24 -24.46 31.90
CA LEU A 150 -42.87 -24.46 31.37
C LEU A 150 -42.82 -24.09 29.88
N LEU A 151 -43.81 -24.55 29.10
CA LEU A 151 -43.93 -24.17 27.69
C LEU A 151 -44.17 -22.66 27.55
N LEU A 152 -45.05 -22.08 28.36
CA LEU A 152 -45.32 -20.63 28.36
C LEU A 152 -44.09 -19.82 28.77
N VAL A 153 -43.35 -20.25 29.79
CA VAL A 153 -42.09 -19.59 30.20
C VAL A 153 -41.05 -19.67 29.08
N ALA A 154 -40.87 -20.84 28.45
CA ALA A 154 -39.95 -20.99 27.33
C ALA A 154 -40.34 -20.12 26.13
N THR A 155 -41.64 -20.02 25.83
CA THR A 155 -42.15 -19.18 24.74
C THR A 155 -41.98 -17.70 25.07
N GLY A 156 -42.25 -17.29 26.30
CA GLY A 156 -42.00 -15.94 26.80
C GLY A 156 -40.52 -15.57 26.71
N LEU A 157 -39.62 -16.42 27.19
CA LEU A 157 -38.17 -16.23 27.08
C LEU A 157 -37.72 -16.14 25.62
N TYR A 158 -38.29 -16.96 24.73
CA TYR A 158 -38.00 -16.88 23.29
C TYR A 158 -38.45 -15.53 22.69
N PHE A 159 -39.63 -15.02 23.06
CA PHE A 159 -40.09 -13.71 22.59
C PHE A 159 -39.32 -12.54 23.21
N PHE A 160 -38.98 -12.60 24.50
CA PHE A 160 -38.14 -11.58 25.14
C PHE A 160 -36.71 -11.57 24.59
N THR A 161 -36.13 -12.73 24.29
CA THR A 161 -34.79 -12.82 23.71
C THR A 161 -34.77 -12.52 22.21
N SER A 162 -35.85 -12.77 21.48
CA SER A 162 -35.95 -12.40 20.05
C SER A 162 -36.32 -10.94 19.82
N LYS A 163 -37.11 -10.31 20.71
CA LYS A 163 -37.39 -8.86 20.67
C LYS A 163 -36.33 -8.00 21.35
N ALA A 164 -35.37 -8.59 22.06
CA ALA A 164 -34.12 -7.91 22.36
C ALA A 164 -33.37 -7.71 21.04
N GLY A 165 -33.85 -6.73 20.26
CA GLY A 165 -33.16 -6.20 19.11
C GLY A 165 -31.73 -5.99 19.54
N LYS A 166 -30.81 -6.59 18.78
CA LYS A 166 -29.38 -6.53 19.05
C LYS A 166 -29.00 -5.06 19.08
N THR A 167 -29.04 -4.46 20.27
CA THR A 167 -28.38 -3.20 20.54
C THR A 167 -26.92 -3.55 20.35
N VAL A 168 -26.41 -3.20 19.18
CA VAL A 168 -24.99 -3.10 18.97
C VAL A 168 -24.58 -2.04 19.98
N ASN A 169 -24.12 -2.50 21.15
CA ASN A 169 -23.58 -1.64 22.18
C ASN A 169 -22.10 -1.50 21.82
N PRO A 170 -21.69 -0.43 21.12
CA PRO A 170 -20.32 -0.28 20.63
C PRO A 170 -19.27 -0.32 21.74
N TRP A 171 -19.70 -0.19 23.00
CA TRP A 171 -18.87 -0.17 24.21
C TRP A 171 -18.60 -1.55 24.83
N ARG A 172 -19.31 -2.61 24.42
CA ARG A 172 -19.20 -3.93 25.07
C ARG A 172 -18.10 -4.82 24.47
N THR A 173 -17.75 -4.60 23.21
CA THR A 173 -16.42 -4.94 22.72
C THR A 173 -15.54 -3.77 23.12
N GLY A 174 -14.87 -3.85 24.27
CA GLY A 174 -13.82 -2.88 24.60
C GLY A 174 -12.98 -2.67 23.33
N LEU A 175 -12.82 -1.41 22.92
CA LEU A 175 -12.36 -1.02 21.56
C LEU A 175 -11.46 -2.11 21.03
N SER A 176 -11.91 -2.83 20.01
CA SER A 176 -11.08 -3.85 19.37
C SER A 176 -9.69 -3.26 19.22
N GLY A 177 -8.62 -3.98 19.55
CA GLY A 177 -7.27 -3.38 19.59
C GLY A 177 -6.91 -2.60 18.33
N GLN A 178 -7.57 -2.92 17.21
CA GLN A 178 -7.59 -2.16 15.97
C GLN A 178 -8.17 -0.73 16.11
N LEU A 179 -9.40 -0.56 16.62
CA LEU A 179 -9.99 0.77 16.87
C LEU A 179 -9.14 1.59 17.84
N GLN A 180 -8.65 0.98 18.93
CA GLN A 180 -7.78 1.68 19.88
C GLN A 180 -6.51 2.19 19.18
N LYS A 181 -5.91 1.38 18.29
CA LYS A 181 -4.73 1.79 17.51
C LYS A 181 -5.04 2.92 16.53
N VAL A 182 -6.17 2.87 15.83
CA VAL A 182 -6.60 3.97 14.96
C VAL A 182 -6.87 5.24 15.75
N PHE A 183 -7.42 5.17 16.96
CA PHE A 183 -7.59 6.35 17.81
C PHE A 183 -6.26 6.95 18.30
N VAL A 184 -5.21 6.13 18.44
CA VAL A 184 -3.88 6.60 18.88
C VAL A 184 -3.08 7.20 17.74
N THR A 185 -3.03 6.54 16.57
CA THR A 185 -2.21 7.00 15.43
C THR A 185 -2.99 7.75 14.36
N GLY A 186 -4.31 7.60 14.29
CA GLY A 186 -5.13 8.03 13.15
C GLY A 186 -5.01 7.15 11.90
N ILE A 187 -4.08 6.19 11.88
CA ILE A 187 -3.76 5.37 10.70
C ILE A 187 -4.40 3.97 10.84
N PRO A 188 -5.15 3.49 9.83
CA PRO A 188 -5.81 2.19 9.87
C PRO A 188 -4.82 1.02 9.82
N VAL A 189 -5.10 -0.01 10.63
CA VAL A 189 -4.48 -1.33 10.45
C VAL A 189 -5.27 -2.08 9.39
N LEU A 190 -4.61 -2.47 8.32
CA LEU A 190 -5.18 -3.28 7.23
C LEU A 190 -4.78 -4.75 7.40
N LYS A 191 -5.63 -5.65 6.90
CA LYS A 191 -5.34 -7.08 6.91
C LYS A 191 -4.42 -7.45 5.75
N ARG A 192 -3.58 -8.45 5.94
CA ARG A 192 -2.72 -8.97 4.88
C ARG A 192 -3.53 -9.39 3.65
N SER A 193 -4.65 -10.10 3.86
CA SER A 193 -5.51 -10.57 2.76
C SER A 193 -6.08 -9.43 1.90
N GLU A 194 -6.32 -8.26 2.49
CA GLU A 194 -6.79 -7.08 1.77
C GLU A 194 -5.67 -6.49 0.90
N ILE A 195 -4.45 -6.45 1.43
CA ILE A 195 -3.27 -5.97 0.71
C ILE A 195 -2.86 -6.95 -0.38
N GLU A 196 -2.93 -8.25 -0.12
CA GLU A 196 -2.69 -9.32 -1.11
C GLU A 196 -3.63 -9.16 -2.30
N ALA A 197 -4.92 -8.99 -2.04
CA ALA A 197 -5.90 -8.74 -3.09
C ALA A 197 -5.61 -7.43 -3.85
N ALA A 198 -5.23 -6.37 -3.14
CA ALA A 198 -4.90 -5.08 -3.76
C ALA A 198 -3.65 -5.13 -4.64
N CYS A 199 -2.65 -5.95 -4.28
CA CYS A 199 -1.36 -6.07 -4.98
C CYS A 199 -1.28 -7.26 -5.94
N GLU A 200 -2.42 -7.85 -6.33
CA GLU A 200 -2.48 -9.03 -7.21
C GLU A 200 -1.54 -10.14 -6.71
N ASP A 201 -1.72 -10.58 -5.47
CA ASP A 201 -0.90 -11.59 -4.78
C ASP A 201 0.60 -11.20 -4.69
N PHE A 202 0.86 -9.91 -4.48
CA PHE A 202 2.21 -9.33 -4.45
C PHE A 202 3.02 -9.58 -5.75
N SER A 203 2.35 -9.63 -6.89
CA SER A 203 3.02 -9.82 -8.19
C SER A 203 3.54 -8.51 -8.79
N ASN A 204 2.89 -7.39 -8.50
CA ASN A 204 3.19 -6.08 -9.08
C ASN A 204 4.35 -5.36 -8.35
N VAL A 205 5.56 -5.90 -8.48
CA VAL A 205 6.78 -5.33 -7.88
C VAL A 205 7.21 -4.08 -8.64
N ILE A 206 7.27 -2.93 -7.95
CA ILE A 206 7.75 -1.66 -8.51
C ILE A 206 9.18 -1.32 -8.10
N GLY A 207 9.73 -1.96 -7.07
CA GLY A 207 11.12 -1.78 -6.69
C GLY A 207 11.51 -2.46 -5.39
N SER A 208 12.64 -2.04 -4.83
CA SER A 208 13.14 -2.47 -3.52
C SER A 208 13.68 -1.25 -2.77
N CYS A 209 13.56 -1.28 -1.45
CA CYS A 209 13.94 -0.21 -0.54
C CYS A 209 14.54 -0.81 0.74
N PRO A 210 15.13 -0.01 1.64
CA PRO A 210 15.65 -0.50 2.92
C PRO A 210 14.63 -1.27 3.78
N ILE A 211 13.33 -0.98 3.65
CA ILE A 211 12.26 -1.78 4.28
C ILE A 211 12.20 -3.20 3.68
N GLY A 212 12.29 -3.31 2.36
CA GLY A 212 12.16 -4.55 1.61
C GLY A 212 11.59 -4.33 0.22
N LYS A 213 10.67 -5.19 -0.23
CA LYS A 213 10.08 -5.09 -1.58
C LYS A 213 8.98 -4.03 -1.60
N LEU A 214 8.94 -3.22 -2.66
CA LEU A 214 7.87 -2.27 -2.92
C LEU A 214 6.94 -2.80 -4.01
N PHE A 215 5.64 -2.82 -3.73
CA PHE A 215 4.60 -3.25 -4.67
C PHE A 215 3.65 -2.11 -4.98
N LYS A 216 3.09 -2.10 -6.18
CA LYS A 216 1.90 -1.30 -6.50
C LYS A 216 0.66 -2.13 -6.19
N GLY A 217 -0.37 -1.49 -5.68
CA GLY A 217 -1.70 -2.10 -5.57
C GLY A 217 -2.82 -1.08 -5.73
N THR A 218 -4.05 -1.58 -5.77
CA THR A 218 -5.26 -0.76 -5.79
C THR A 218 -6.23 -1.31 -4.77
N LEU A 219 -6.57 -0.50 -3.76
CA LEU A 219 -7.55 -0.89 -2.75
C LEU A 219 -8.93 -1.08 -3.37
N SER A 220 -9.84 -1.77 -2.68
CA SER A 220 -11.23 -1.93 -3.13
C SER A 220 -11.98 -0.61 -3.29
N SER A 221 -11.47 0.48 -2.69
CA SER A 221 -11.96 1.85 -2.87
C SER A 221 -11.56 2.49 -4.20
N GLY A 222 -10.65 1.86 -4.96
CA GLY A 222 -10.05 2.42 -6.18
C GLY A 222 -8.79 3.26 -5.94
N VAL A 223 -8.39 3.45 -4.68
CA VAL A 223 -7.17 4.20 -4.34
C VAL A 223 -5.93 3.38 -4.70
N GLU A 224 -5.04 3.94 -5.52
CA GLU A 224 -3.74 3.35 -5.83
C GLU A 224 -2.76 3.54 -4.65
N ILE A 225 -2.03 2.47 -4.33
CA ILE A 225 -1.16 2.39 -3.15
C ILE A 225 0.23 1.85 -3.48
N ALA A 226 1.23 2.35 -2.76
CA ALA A 226 2.58 1.81 -2.73
C ALA A 226 2.77 1.01 -1.43
N VAL A 227 3.16 -0.25 -1.54
CA VAL A 227 3.18 -1.20 -0.43
C VAL A 227 4.61 -1.63 -0.15
N ALA A 228 5.19 -1.14 0.94
CA ALA A 228 6.53 -1.51 1.39
C ALA A 228 6.44 -2.68 2.36
N SER A 229 6.88 -3.86 1.93
CA SER A 229 6.82 -5.09 2.71
C SER A 229 8.20 -5.47 3.23
N PHE A 230 8.27 -5.75 4.53
CA PHE A 230 9.51 -6.21 5.15
C PHE A 230 9.91 -7.59 4.65
N ALA A 231 11.21 -7.79 4.42
CA ALA A 231 11.73 -9.07 3.91
C ALA A 231 11.56 -10.23 4.92
N THR A 232 11.53 -9.92 6.22
CA THR A 232 11.36 -10.90 7.29
C THR A 232 9.93 -11.42 7.36
N THR A 233 9.75 -12.71 7.05
CA THR A 233 8.45 -13.39 7.02
C THR A 233 8.21 -14.34 8.19
N THR A 234 9.16 -14.46 9.13
CA THR A 234 9.02 -15.29 10.32
C THR A 234 9.13 -14.44 11.59
N ALA A 235 8.33 -14.77 12.60
CA ALA A 235 8.39 -14.09 13.89
C ALA A 235 9.71 -14.35 14.64
N LYS A 236 10.42 -15.44 14.31
CA LYS A 236 11.68 -15.83 14.95
C LYS A 236 12.83 -14.90 14.56
N ASP A 237 12.85 -14.47 13.30
CA ASP A 237 13.91 -13.60 12.77
C ASP A 237 13.61 -12.11 13.02
N TRP A 238 12.39 -11.80 13.48
CA TRP A 238 11.96 -10.45 13.82
C TRP A 238 12.33 -10.11 15.26
N LYS A 239 13.38 -9.31 15.43
CA LYS A 239 13.86 -8.87 16.75
C LYS A 239 12.92 -7.83 17.36
N ASP A 240 12.85 -7.81 18.69
CA ASP A 240 12.08 -6.80 19.44
C ASP A 240 12.58 -5.37 19.15
N SER A 241 13.88 -5.18 18.92
CA SER A 241 14.42 -3.87 18.50
C SER A 241 13.85 -3.43 17.14
N THR A 242 13.77 -4.34 16.17
CA THR A 242 13.14 -4.09 14.86
C THR A 242 11.67 -3.74 15.00
N GLU A 243 10.94 -4.41 15.89
CA GLU A 243 9.54 -4.10 16.20
C GLU A 243 9.40 -2.67 16.77
N ILE A 244 10.30 -2.25 17.66
CA ILE A 244 10.32 -0.89 18.21
C ILE A 244 10.54 0.13 17.09
N HIS A 245 11.52 -0.10 16.20
CA HIS A 245 11.77 0.78 15.05
C HIS A 245 10.58 0.85 14.09
N PHE A 246 9.91 -0.27 13.83
CA PHE A 246 8.69 -0.32 13.02
C PHE A 246 7.58 0.56 13.63
N ARG A 247 7.34 0.44 14.94
CA ARG A 247 6.33 1.25 15.64
C ARG A 247 6.69 2.74 15.67
N LYS A 248 7.95 3.07 15.96
CA LYS A 248 8.45 4.46 15.94
C LYS A 248 8.30 5.08 14.55
N LYS A 249 8.57 4.32 13.49
CA LYS A 249 8.37 4.76 12.10
C LYS A 249 6.91 5.05 11.79
N ILE A 250 5.98 4.17 12.18
CA ILE A 250 4.53 4.41 12.01
C ILE A 250 4.10 5.68 12.75
N GLU A 251 4.50 5.83 14.01
CA GLU A 251 4.14 6.99 14.83
C GLU A 251 4.68 8.30 14.24
N MET A 252 5.91 8.28 13.73
CA MET A 252 6.51 9.43 13.06
C MET A 252 5.75 9.78 11.77
N LEU A 253 5.55 8.79 10.89
CA LEU A 253 4.86 9.00 9.61
C LEU A 253 3.40 9.43 9.79
N SER A 254 2.72 8.95 10.83
CA SER A 254 1.33 9.36 11.11
C SER A 254 1.17 10.83 11.49
N LYS A 255 2.26 11.49 11.89
CA LYS A 255 2.27 12.93 12.23
C LYS A 255 2.42 13.81 10.99
N ILE A 256 2.83 13.25 9.86
CA ILE A 256 3.05 13.98 8.60
C ILE A 256 1.79 13.83 7.75
N ASN A 257 1.16 14.95 7.41
CA ASN A 257 0.03 14.97 6.49
C ASN A 257 0.16 16.17 5.55
N HIS A 258 0.78 15.94 4.39
CA HIS A 258 1.06 16.99 3.42
C HIS A 258 0.80 16.51 2.00
N LYS A 259 0.22 17.38 1.15
CA LYS A 259 -0.15 17.03 -0.23
C LYS A 259 1.05 16.65 -1.12
N ASN A 260 2.23 17.18 -0.81
CA ASN A 260 3.49 16.84 -1.47
C ASN A 260 4.32 15.79 -0.71
N PHE A 261 3.76 15.11 0.29
CA PHE A 261 4.36 13.95 0.93
C PHE A 261 3.61 12.70 0.47
N ALA A 262 4.31 11.57 0.29
CA ALA A 262 3.66 10.27 0.08
C ALA A 262 3.12 9.79 1.43
N ASN A 263 1.89 10.18 1.77
CA ASN A 263 1.35 9.97 3.11
C ASN A 263 1.16 8.48 3.41
N LEU A 264 1.37 8.10 4.68
CA LEU A 264 1.07 6.77 5.18
C LEU A 264 -0.45 6.59 5.23
N LEU A 265 -0.98 5.66 4.44
CA LEU A 265 -2.40 5.36 4.36
C LEU A 265 -2.82 4.24 5.32
N GLY A 266 -1.88 3.36 5.68
CA GLY A 266 -2.16 2.20 6.50
C GLY A 266 -0.90 1.40 6.84
N TYR A 267 -1.05 0.44 7.73
CA TYR A 267 -0.01 -0.56 7.99
C TYR A 267 -0.62 -1.94 8.24
N CYS A 268 0.18 -3.00 8.05
CA CYS A 268 -0.20 -4.36 8.42
C CYS A 268 0.77 -4.90 9.47
N GLU A 269 0.22 -5.52 10.50
CA GLU A 269 0.95 -6.24 11.53
C GLU A 269 0.21 -7.55 11.86
N GLU A 270 0.54 -8.62 11.14
CA GLU A 270 -0.02 -9.95 11.38
C GLU A 270 1.04 -10.91 11.89
N LYS A 271 0.60 -11.94 12.62
CA LYS A 271 1.48 -12.97 13.21
C LYS A 271 1.53 -14.24 12.38
N GLU A 272 0.47 -14.56 11.66
CA GLU A 272 0.31 -15.80 10.89
C GLU A 272 -0.40 -15.52 9.55
N PRO A 273 0.34 -15.50 8.43
CA PRO A 273 1.80 -15.51 8.36
C PRO A 273 2.38 -14.21 8.96
N PHE A 274 3.59 -14.28 9.51
CA PHE A 274 4.22 -13.10 10.10
C PHE A 274 4.44 -12.03 9.03
N THR A 275 3.84 -10.86 9.23
CA THR A 275 3.75 -9.81 8.21
C THR A 275 3.89 -8.43 8.83
N ARG A 276 4.76 -7.62 8.23
CA ARG A 276 4.93 -6.20 8.53
C ARG A 276 4.95 -5.44 7.21
N ILE A 277 4.03 -4.48 7.06
CA ILE A 277 3.86 -3.72 5.81
C ILE A 277 3.52 -2.27 6.17
N LEU A 278 4.07 -1.33 5.41
CA LEU A 278 3.63 0.07 5.37
C LEU A 278 2.98 0.36 4.01
N ILE A 279 1.82 1.00 4.03
CA ILE A 279 1.04 1.34 2.82
C ILE A 279 1.04 2.86 2.67
N PHE A 280 1.50 3.35 1.53
CA PHE A 280 1.61 4.76 1.20
C PHE A 280 0.76 5.11 -0.02
N GLU A 281 0.52 6.41 -0.20
CA GLU A 281 0.03 6.94 -1.47
C GLU A 281 1.00 6.59 -2.61
N TYR A 282 0.45 6.22 -3.78
CA TYR A 282 1.24 5.93 -4.97
C TYR A 282 1.33 7.16 -5.90
N ALA A 283 2.51 7.38 -6.48
CA ALA A 283 2.77 8.37 -7.52
C ALA A 283 3.23 7.63 -8.80
N PRO A 284 2.49 7.73 -9.93
CA PRO A 284 2.69 6.84 -11.08
C PRO A 284 3.89 7.17 -11.98
N ASN A 285 4.39 8.40 -11.96
CA ASN A 285 5.41 8.89 -12.90
C ASN A 285 6.84 8.63 -12.39
N GLY A 286 7.05 7.62 -11.54
CA GLY A 286 8.39 7.29 -11.06
C GLY A 286 9.02 8.40 -10.23
N SER A 287 10.34 8.44 -10.19
CA SER A 287 11.12 9.37 -9.36
C SER A 287 11.77 10.50 -10.18
N LEU A 288 12.05 11.62 -9.52
CA LEU A 288 12.84 12.71 -10.11
C LEU A 288 14.18 12.21 -10.67
N PHE A 289 14.84 11.28 -9.97
CA PHE A 289 16.09 10.68 -10.43
C PHE A 289 15.95 10.04 -11.83
N GLU A 290 14.89 9.27 -12.06
CA GLU A 290 14.64 8.63 -13.36
C GLU A 290 14.42 9.68 -14.45
N HIS A 291 13.70 10.77 -14.13
CA HIS A 291 13.41 11.84 -15.09
C HIS A 291 14.61 12.72 -15.44
N LEU A 292 15.57 12.90 -14.53
CA LEU A 292 16.77 13.70 -14.80
C LEU A 292 17.87 12.88 -15.46
N HIS A 293 18.00 11.59 -15.13
CA HIS A 293 19.19 10.81 -15.47
C HIS A 293 18.95 9.69 -16.49
N TYR A 294 17.71 9.29 -16.75
CA TYR A 294 17.38 8.27 -17.75
C TYR A 294 16.75 8.89 -19.00
N LYS A 295 17.31 8.55 -20.17
CA LYS A 295 16.94 9.15 -21.47
C LYS A 295 15.56 8.70 -21.95
N GLU A 296 15.07 7.59 -21.43
CA GLU A 296 13.78 7.00 -21.78
C GLU A 296 12.61 7.65 -21.02
N SER A 297 12.90 8.42 -19.97
CA SER A 297 11.90 9.14 -19.18
C SER A 297 11.42 10.40 -19.92
N GLU A 298 10.20 10.84 -19.62
CA GLU A 298 9.69 12.11 -20.15
C GLU A 298 10.52 13.29 -19.64
N HIS A 299 10.84 14.22 -20.52
CA HIS A 299 11.65 15.38 -20.17
C HIS A 299 10.88 16.34 -19.26
N LEU A 300 11.49 16.73 -18.14
CA LEU A 300 10.96 17.76 -17.26
C LEU A 300 11.38 19.14 -17.75
N ASP A 301 10.42 19.93 -18.20
CA ASP A 301 10.64 21.33 -18.55
C ASP A 301 10.94 22.20 -17.32
N TRP A 302 11.31 23.45 -17.56
CA TRP A 302 11.66 24.39 -16.50
C TRP A 302 10.53 24.60 -15.47
N GLY A 303 9.28 24.72 -15.94
CA GLY A 303 8.12 24.93 -15.09
C GLY A 303 7.85 23.73 -14.18
N MET A 304 7.95 22.52 -14.73
CA MET A 304 7.83 21.26 -13.98
C MET A 304 8.91 21.15 -12.91
N ARG A 305 10.17 21.46 -13.25
CA ARG A 305 11.28 21.41 -12.27
C ARG A 305 11.09 22.41 -11.14
N LEU A 306 10.66 23.64 -11.43
CA LEU A 306 10.31 24.61 -10.39
C LEU A 306 9.11 24.16 -9.53
N ARG A 307 8.09 23.56 -10.15
CA ARG A 307 6.95 23.00 -9.42
C ARG A 307 7.37 21.92 -8.44
N ILE A 308 8.24 21.01 -8.87
CA ILE A 308 8.82 19.94 -8.04
C ILE A 308 9.64 20.54 -6.90
N ALA A 309 10.53 21.51 -7.19
CA ALA A 309 11.34 22.17 -6.19
C ALA A 309 10.49 22.88 -5.12
N MET A 310 9.45 23.59 -5.54
CA MET A 310 8.55 24.28 -4.61
C MET A 310 7.70 23.29 -3.80
N GLY A 311 7.19 22.23 -4.40
CA GLY A 311 6.45 21.19 -3.68
C GLY A 311 7.30 20.51 -2.62
N LEU A 312 8.59 20.27 -2.91
CA LEU A 312 9.57 19.77 -1.95
C LEU A 312 9.80 20.80 -0.82
N ALA A 313 10.03 22.07 -1.16
CA ALA A 313 10.25 23.12 -0.17
C ALA A 313 9.07 23.25 0.81
N TYR A 314 7.83 23.29 0.29
CA TYR A 314 6.62 23.33 1.11
C TYR A 314 6.46 22.08 1.99
N CYS A 315 6.80 20.90 1.47
CA CYS A 315 6.76 19.66 2.23
C CYS A 315 7.75 19.67 3.40
N LEU A 316 8.99 20.08 3.15
CA LEU A 316 10.03 20.14 4.20
C LEU A 316 9.73 21.23 5.23
N ASP A 317 9.27 22.40 4.81
CA ASP A 317 8.83 23.47 5.72
C ASP A 317 7.72 22.96 6.66
N HIS A 318 6.72 22.26 6.12
CA HIS A 318 5.69 21.62 6.94
C HIS A 318 6.29 20.64 7.97
N MET A 319 7.19 19.76 7.54
CA MET A 319 7.82 18.77 8.42
C MET A 319 8.67 19.42 9.53
N HIS A 320 9.39 20.48 9.21
CA HIS A 320 10.24 21.21 10.17
C HIS A 320 9.42 22.07 11.14
N GLN A 321 8.20 22.46 10.78
CA GLN A 321 7.27 23.19 11.65
C GLN A 321 6.44 22.30 12.59
N LEU A 322 6.51 20.96 12.44
CA LEU A 322 5.90 20.04 13.39
C LEU A 322 6.51 20.20 14.79
N ASN A 323 5.81 19.72 15.82
CA ASN A 323 6.29 19.75 17.20
C ASN A 323 6.28 18.34 17.83
N PRO A 324 7.44 17.68 17.99
CA PRO A 324 8.77 18.15 17.59
C PRO A 324 8.96 18.17 16.06
N PRO A 325 9.92 18.96 15.53
CA PRO A 325 10.27 18.94 14.11
C PRO A 325 10.68 17.55 13.64
N ILE A 326 10.32 17.20 12.40
CA ILE A 326 10.70 15.93 11.78
C ILE A 326 11.63 16.21 10.60
N ALA A 327 12.81 15.61 10.62
CA ALA A 327 13.73 15.61 9.48
C ALA A 327 13.51 14.36 8.61
N HIS A 328 13.51 14.54 7.30
CA HIS A 328 13.51 13.44 6.35
C HIS A 328 14.86 12.74 6.37
N THR A 329 14.89 11.44 6.65
CA THR A 329 16.14 10.71 6.93
C THR A 329 16.97 10.38 5.69
N ASN A 330 16.38 10.35 4.50
CA ASN A 330 17.09 10.03 3.25
C ASN A 330 16.58 10.91 2.09
N LEU A 331 16.94 12.19 2.09
CA LEU A 331 16.45 13.15 1.11
C LEU A 331 17.35 13.20 -0.15
N VAL A 332 16.94 12.49 -1.20
CA VAL A 332 17.67 12.36 -2.49
C VAL A 332 16.68 12.33 -3.66
N SER A 333 17.14 12.46 -4.91
CA SER A 333 16.22 12.56 -6.06
C SER A 333 15.40 11.29 -6.31
N SER A 334 15.88 10.12 -5.86
CA SER A 334 15.12 8.87 -5.90
C SER A 334 14.02 8.76 -4.83
N SER A 335 14.04 9.61 -3.81
CA SER A 335 12.99 9.72 -2.79
C SER A 335 11.90 10.72 -3.16
N LEU A 336 11.95 11.32 -4.35
CA LEU A 336 10.96 12.29 -4.84
C LEU A 336 10.13 11.64 -5.95
N GLN A 337 8.97 11.09 -5.60
CA GLN A 337 8.06 10.46 -6.56
C GLN A 337 7.21 11.51 -7.26
N LEU A 338 6.81 11.29 -8.51
CA LEU A 338 6.05 12.26 -9.29
C LEU A 338 4.62 11.76 -9.57
N THR A 339 3.64 12.65 -9.37
CA THR A 339 2.25 12.39 -9.74
C THR A 339 2.06 12.48 -11.25
N GLU A 340 0.87 12.08 -11.73
CA GLU A 340 0.52 12.14 -13.16
C GLU A 340 0.66 13.55 -13.75
N ASP A 341 0.38 14.58 -12.94
CA ASP A 341 0.52 15.98 -13.31
C ASP A 341 1.90 16.58 -12.96
N TYR A 342 2.91 15.75 -12.68
CA TYR A 342 4.29 16.17 -12.36
C TYR A 342 4.43 17.04 -11.09
N ALA A 343 3.55 16.86 -10.11
CA ALA A 343 3.78 17.36 -8.76
C ALA A 343 4.56 16.32 -7.93
N VAL A 344 5.38 16.79 -7.00
CA VAL A 344 6.21 15.89 -6.18
C VAL A 344 5.43 15.30 -5.00
N LYS A 345 5.71 14.04 -4.70
CA LYS A 345 5.42 13.34 -3.45
C LYS A 345 6.73 12.81 -2.86
N VAL A 346 7.21 13.48 -1.82
CA VAL A 346 8.39 13.08 -1.04
C VAL A 346 8.08 11.77 -0.31
N SER A 347 8.86 10.73 -0.56
CA SER A 347 8.66 9.41 0.03
C SER A 347 9.77 9.03 1.00
N ASP A 348 9.40 8.45 2.14
CA ASP A 348 10.33 7.95 3.14
C ASP A 348 10.23 6.42 3.28
N PHE A 349 10.91 5.69 2.38
CA PHE A 349 11.03 4.23 2.42
C PHE A 349 12.28 3.73 3.18
N SER A 350 12.96 4.62 3.90
CA SER A 350 14.12 4.25 4.71
C SER A 350 13.68 3.48 5.97
N PHE A 351 14.55 2.62 6.46
CA PHE A 351 14.35 1.88 7.70
C PHE A 351 15.70 1.49 8.31
N GLY A 352 15.89 1.74 9.60
CA GLY A 352 17.17 1.51 10.28
C GLY A 352 17.41 2.50 11.42
N SER A 353 18.44 2.25 12.22
CA SER A 353 18.74 3.03 13.41
C SER A 353 19.18 4.46 13.03
N SER A 354 18.33 5.45 13.30
CA SER A 354 18.76 6.86 13.39
C SER A 354 19.71 7.09 14.58
N GLU A 355 19.88 6.09 15.43
CA GLU A 355 20.69 6.12 16.64
C GLU A 355 21.91 5.23 16.40
N THR A 356 22.98 5.84 15.88
CA THR A 356 24.40 5.45 16.05
C THR A 356 24.65 4.10 16.74
N GLU A 357 24.48 2.99 16.03
CA GLU A 357 25.25 1.78 16.34
C GLU A 357 26.61 1.94 15.67
N THR A 358 27.53 2.55 16.41
CA THR A 358 28.95 2.60 16.11
C THR A 358 29.50 1.18 15.95
N ASN A 359 29.40 0.61 14.77
CA ASN A 359 30.25 -0.50 14.35
C ASN A 359 31.26 0.03 13.34
N ILE A 360 32.34 0.57 13.90
CA ILE A 360 33.60 0.86 13.23
C ILE A 360 34.09 -0.47 12.64
N ASN A 361 33.76 -0.75 11.39
CA ASN A 361 34.39 -1.81 10.61
C ASN A 361 34.61 -1.30 9.18
N ASN A 362 35.81 -0.73 9.00
CA ASN A 362 36.69 -0.85 7.85
C ASN A 362 36.11 -0.64 6.43
N ASN A 363 36.57 0.47 5.84
CA ASN A 363 36.93 0.58 4.42
C ASN A 363 35.87 0.19 3.39
N THR A 364 34.82 0.98 3.26
CA THR A 364 34.22 1.25 1.95
C THR A 364 33.65 2.67 1.94
N VAL A 365 34.12 3.44 0.97
CA VAL A 365 33.53 4.67 0.38
C VAL A 365 32.41 5.29 1.22
N ILE A 366 32.75 6.41 1.87
CA ILE A 366 31.87 7.37 2.56
C ILE A 366 30.43 7.18 2.08
N ASP A 367 29.67 6.47 2.90
CA ASP A 367 28.26 6.20 2.71
C ASP A 367 27.56 7.57 2.82
N THR A 368 27.54 8.33 1.71
CA THR A 368 26.93 9.66 1.63
C THR A 368 25.41 9.57 1.63
N HIS A 369 24.84 8.48 2.16
CA HIS A 369 23.65 8.60 2.98
C HIS A 369 24.01 9.49 4.17
N ILE A 370 24.04 10.80 3.93
CA ILE A 370 23.75 11.81 4.94
C ILE A 370 22.38 11.40 5.45
N SER A 371 22.38 10.53 6.46
CA SER A 371 21.22 10.29 7.30
C SER A 371 20.98 11.65 7.89
N ALA A 372 20.09 12.42 7.27
CA ALA A 372 19.79 13.76 7.72
C ALA A 372 19.03 13.59 9.04
N LEU A 373 19.78 13.70 10.14
CA LEU A 373 19.27 13.42 11.48
C LEU A 373 18.60 14.66 12.07
N ASN A 374 18.81 15.83 11.45
CA ASN A 374 18.28 17.10 11.89
C ASN A 374 17.72 17.94 10.70
N PRO A 375 16.90 18.96 10.98
CA PRO A 375 16.38 19.88 9.98
C PRO A 375 17.46 20.57 9.12
N GLU A 376 18.62 20.88 9.69
CA GLU A 376 19.73 21.56 9.01
C GLU A 376 20.38 20.71 7.90
N ASP A 377 20.41 19.39 8.07
CA ASP A 377 20.87 18.44 7.06
C ASP A 377 19.86 18.35 5.91
N ASN A 378 18.56 18.44 6.19
CA ASN A 378 17.53 18.54 5.14
C ASN A 378 17.68 19.81 4.30
N ILE A 379 18.05 20.94 4.90
CA ILE A 379 18.30 22.18 4.17
C ILE A 379 19.49 22.01 3.21
N TYR A 380 20.55 21.35 3.66
CA TYR A 380 21.70 21.03 2.80
C TYR A 380 21.29 20.10 1.65
N SER A 381 20.61 18.99 1.94
CA SER A 381 20.09 18.07 0.92
C SER A 381 19.12 18.76 -0.05
N PHE A 382 18.29 19.68 0.42
CA PHE A 382 17.43 20.50 -0.43
C PHE A 382 18.24 21.36 -1.39
N GLY A 383 19.30 22.02 -0.92
CA GLY A 383 20.21 22.79 -1.76
C GLY A 383 20.84 21.94 -2.87
N LEU A 384 21.27 20.71 -2.55
CA LEU A 384 21.82 19.77 -3.51
C LEU A 384 20.77 19.34 -4.56
N LEU A 385 19.55 19.03 -4.12
CA LEU A 385 18.45 18.65 -5.02
C LEU A 385 18.04 19.79 -5.94
N LEU A 386 18.02 21.02 -5.43
CA LEU A 386 17.74 22.20 -6.23
C LEU A 386 18.82 22.43 -7.29
N PHE A 387 20.08 22.22 -6.93
CA PHE A 387 21.19 22.24 -7.90
C PHE A 387 21.07 21.13 -8.94
N GLU A 388 20.77 19.90 -8.53
CA GLU A 388 20.55 18.76 -9.42
C GLU A 388 19.39 19.01 -10.41
N MET A 389 18.26 19.56 -9.93
CA MET A 389 17.12 19.90 -10.80
C MET A 389 17.50 20.94 -11.85
N ILE A 390 18.29 21.96 -11.51
CA ILE A 390 18.64 23.04 -12.45
C ILE A 390 19.69 22.59 -13.46
N THR A 391 20.68 21.81 -13.02
CA THR A 391 21.81 21.41 -13.85
C THR A 391 21.61 20.10 -14.60
N GLY A 392 20.66 19.26 -14.15
CA GLY A 392 20.48 17.90 -14.65
C GLY A 392 21.66 16.98 -14.32
N LYS A 393 22.55 17.40 -13.41
CA LYS A 393 23.80 16.69 -13.09
C LYS A 393 23.70 15.95 -11.77
N LEU A 394 24.13 14.70 -11.77
CA LEU A 394 24.16 13.87 -10.56
C LEU A 394 25.31 14.30 -9.62
N ILE A 395 24.96 14.61 -8.37
CA ILE A 395 25.92 15.11 -7.36
C ILE A 395 27.00 14.07 -6.98
N GLU A 396 26.72 12.77 -7.04
CA GLU A 396 27.74 11.73 -6.76
C GLU A 396 28.92 11.79 -7.74
N SER A 397 28.70 12.30 -8.94
CA SER A 397 29.78 12.53 -9.89
C SER A 397 30.73 13.65 -9.42
N VAL A 398 30.32 14.54 -8.53
CA VAL A 398 31.18 15.63 -8.03
C VAL A 398 32.28 15.12 -7.09
N ASN A 399 32.03 14.05 -6.33
CA ASN A 399 32.94 13.60 -5.26
C ASN A 399 33.93 12.50 -5.67
N LYS A 400 33.83 11.97 -6.90
CA LYS A 400 34.90 11.11 -7.44
C LYS A 400 36.01 12.03 -7.96
N PRO A 401 37.25 11.95 -7.44
CA PRO A 401 38.34 12.83 -7.86
C PRO A 401 38.66 12.72 -9.36
N ASP A 402 38.34 11.58 -9.98
CA ASP A 402 38.52 11.34 -11.41
C ASP A 402 37.27 11.67 -12.25
N SER A 403 36.17 12.03 -11.60
CA SER A 403 34.94 12.38 -12.30
C SER A 403 34.98 13.83 -12.73
N VAL A 404 34.72 14.01 -14.02
CA VAL A 404 34.92 15.22 -14.82
C VAL A 404 33.99 16.38 -14.39
N ASP A 405 33.06 16.15 -13.47
CA ASP A 405 32.03 17.13 -13.14
C ASP A 405 32.31 17.92 -11.86
N SER A 406 33.23 18.89 -11.95
CA SER A 406 33.54 19.86 -10.89
C SER A 406 32.46 20.94 -10.70
N SER A 407 31.32 20.85 -11.39
CA SER A 407 30.36 21.96 -11.51
C SER A 407 29.89 22.52 -10.17
N LEU A 408 29.59 21.65 -9.19
CA LEU A 408 29.15 22.13 -7.87
C LEU A 408 30.27 22.92 -7.17
N VAL A 409 31.53 22.48 -7.29
CA VAL A 409 32.69 23.17 -6.72
C VAL A 409 32.90 24.51 -7.42
N ASP A 410 32.81 24.54 -8.75
CA ASP A 410 32.98 25.76 -9.55
C ASP A 410 31.86 26.78 -9.25
N PHE A 411 30.63 26.31 -9.08
CA PHE A 411 29.48 27.12 -8.68
C PHE A 411 29.68 27.74 -7.29
N LEU A 412 30.12 26.94 -6.31
CA LEU A 412 30.41 27.42 -4.96
C LEU A 412 31.61 28.38 -4.92
N ARG A 413 32.52 28.31 -5.90
CA ARG A 413 33.64 29.27 -6.08
C ARG A 413 33.25 30.57 -6.78
N GLY A 414 32.00 30.69 -7.25
CA GLY A 414 31.46 31.92 -7.82
C GLY A 414 31.19 31.88 -9.33
N GLU A 415 31.28 30.72 -9.98
CA GLU A 415 30.77 30.58 -11.34
C GLU A 415 29.23 30.77 -11.35
N THR A 416 28.71 31.45 -12.37
CA THR A 416 27.28 31.75 -12.55
C THR A 416 26.47 30.48 -12.80
N LEU A 417 25.33 30.33 -12.15
CA LEU A 417 24.47 29.15 -12.32
C LEU A 417 23.96 29.02 -13.76
N ALA A 418 23.73 30.14 -14.45
CA ALA A 418 23.28 30.18 -15.85
C ALA A 418 24.18 29.40 -16.83
N LYS A 419 25.47 29.21 -16.52
CA LYS A 419 26.40 28.44 -17.36
C LYS A 419 26.31 26.93 -17.17
N MET A 420 25.69 26.49 -16.08
CA MET A 420 25.61 25.08 -15.69
C MET A 420 24.20 24.51 -15.86
N VAL A 421 23.25 25.33 -16.32
CA VAL A 421 21.88 24.91 -16.57
C VAL A 421 21.89 23.72 -17.51
N ASP A 422 21.01 22.77 -17.21
CA ASP A 422 20.80 21.59 -18.03
C ASP A 422 20.57 22.00 -19.49
N PRO A 423 21.45 21.59 -20.43
CA PRO A 423 21.34 21.97 -21.83
C PRO A 423 20.10 21.40 -22.52
N THR A 424 19.37 20.49 -21.88
CA THR A 424 18.10 19.96 -22.38
C THR A 424 16.92 20.90 -22.16
N LEU A 425 17.05 21.92 -21.29
CA LEU A 425 16.02 22.93 -21.07
C LEU A 425 15.95 23.93 -22.22
N GLU A 426 14.78 24.03 -22.88
CA GLU A 426 14.56 24.97 -23.99
C GLU A 426 14.58 26.44 -23.55
N SER A 427 14.14 26.72 -22.31
CA SER A 427 14.14 28.06 -21.72
C SER A 427 14.13 27.97 -20.19
N TYR A 428 14.56 29.04 -19.53
CA TYR A 428 14.54 29.17 -18.07
C TYR A 428 14.37 30.63 -17.65
N ASP A 429 14.02 30.86 -16.38
CA ASP A 429 13.73 32.20 -15.85
C ASP A 429 15.01 33.07 -15.76
N ALA A 430 14.89 34.35 -16.07
CA ALA A 430 15.99 35.32 -15.95
C ALA A 430 16.51 35.48 -14.50
N LYS A 431 15.72 35.09 -13.49
CA LYS A 431 16.06 35.12 -12.06
C LYS A 431 16.84 33.89 -11.59
N ILE A 432 17.39 33.09 -12.50
CA ILE A 432 18.12 31.87 -12.14
C ILE A 432 19.27 32.11 -11.16
N GLU A 433 19.96 33.24 -11.25
CA GLU A 433 21.03 33.60 -10.30
C GLU A 433 20.48 33.85 -8.89
N ASN A 434 19.26 34.36 -8.73
CA ASN A 434 18.63 34.49 -7.42
C ASN A 434 18.36 33.11 -6.81
N ILE A 435 17.98 32.13 -7.62
CA ILE A 435 17.86 30.73 -7.17
C ILE A 435 19.24 30.19 -6.77
N GLY A 436 20.29 30.55 -7.51
CA GLY A 436 21.68 30.25 -7.16
C GLY A 436 22.07 30.76 -5.77
N GLU A 437 21.70 31.98 -5.40
CA GLU A 437 21.97 32.51 -4.06
C GLU A 437 21.23 31.75 -2.94
N VAL A 438 20.02 31.24 -3.22
CA VAL A 438 19.31 30.33 -2.30
C VAL A 438 20.09 29.02 -2.15
N ILE A 439 20.56 28.41 -3.25
CA ILE A 439 21.35 27.17 -3.20
C ILE A 439 22.62 27.38 -2.36
N LYS A 440 23.38 28.45 -2.61
CA LYS A 440 24.60 28.75 -1.84
C LYS A 440 24.32 28.92 -0.35
N SER A 441 23.18 29.53 0.00
CA SER A 441 22.75 29.69 1.39
C SER A 441 22.42 28.37 2.06
N CYS A 442 21.79 27.44 1.34
CA CYS A 442 21.52 26.08 1.82
C CYS A 442 22.78 25.22 1.97
N LEU A 443 23.78 25.41 1.09
CA LEU A 443 25.00 24.61 1.02
C LEU A 443 26.14 25.13 1.90
N ARG A 444 25.85 25.98 2.89
CA ARG A 444 26.88 26.45 3.84
C ARG A 444 27.45 25.30 4.66
N THR A 445 28.76 25.37 4.88
CA THR A 445 29.51 24.34 5.62
C THR A 445 29.07 24.24 7.07
N ASP A 446 28.90 25.37 7.76
CA ASP A 446 28.34 25.39 9.12
C ASP A 446 26.81 25.24 9.06
N PRO A 447 26.21 24.18 9.64
CA PRO A 447 24.77 24.00 9.71
C PRO A 447 24.03 25.18 10.34
N LYS A 448 24.66 25.90 11.29
CA LYS A 448 24.05 27.04 11.99
C LYS A 448 23.94 28.29 11.12
N GLU A 449 24.73 28.37 10.06
CA GLU A 449 24.65 29.47 9.10
C GLU A 449 23.61 29.22 8.01
N ARG A 450 23.05 28.01 7.93
CA ARG A 450 22.01 27.67 6.95
C ARG A 450 20.68 28.31 7.37
N PRO A 451 19.88 28.80 6.42
CA PRO A 451 18.55 29.32 6.68
C PRO A 451 17.60 28.21 7.10
N THR A 452 16.50 28.56 7.76
CA THR A 452 15.37 27.65 8.00
C THR A 452 14.61 27.32 6.70
N MET A 453 13.90 26.19 6.65
CA MET A 453 13.04 25.89 5.49
C MET A 453 11.93 26.93 5.27
N GLN A 454 11.49 27.62 6.31
CA GLN A 454 10.53 28.72 6.21
C GLN A 454 11.12 29.90 5.41
N GLU A 455 12.38 30.26 5.68
CA GLU A 455 13.08 31.31 4.94
C GLU A 455 13.37 30.90 3.51
N VAL A 456 13.89 29.68 3.29
CA VAL A 456 14.15 29.13 1.94
C VAL A 456 12.88 29.14 1.10
N THR A 457 11.77 28.65 1.65
CA THR A 457 10.47 28.63 0.99
C THR A 457 9.96 30.05 0.70
N GLY A 458 10.17 30.98 1.63
CA GLY A 458 9.85 32.39 1.45
C GLY A 458 10.59 33.02 0.27
N TRP A 459 11.91 32.84 0.21
CA TRP A 459 12.76 33.36 -0.86
C TRP A 459 12.40 32.77 -2.22
N LEU A 460 12.25 31.44 -2.31
CA LEU A 460 11.89 30.79 -3.57
C LEU A 460 10.49 31.18 -4.05
N ARG A 461 9.53 31.38 -3.14
CA ARG A 461 8.20 31.87 -3.50
C ARG A 461 8.25 33.29 -4.06
N GLU A 462 9.09 34.17 -3.50
CA GLU A 462 9.28 35.53 -4.04
C GLU A 462 9.93 35.51 -5.44
N ILE A 463 10.91 34.62 -5.64
CA ILE A 463 11.61 34.48 -6.92
C ILE A 463 10.67 33.92 -8.00
N THR A 464 9.99 32.81 -7.71
CA THR A 464 9.22 32.02 -8.69
C THR A 464 7.75 32.43 -8.82
N GLY A 465 7.17 33.06 -7.79
CA GLY A 465 5.74 33.36 -7.73
C GLY A 465 4.83 32.15 -7.50
N LEU A 466 5.38 30.94 -7.31
CA LEU A 466 4.60 29.71 -7.12
C LEU A 466 4.11 29.58 -5.68
N SER A 467 2.81 29.63 -5.48
CA SER A 467 2.17 29.40 -4.18
C SER A 467 2.07 27.89 -3.84
N PRO A 468 1.70 27.51 -2.61
CA PRO A 468 1.47 26.12 -2.27
C PRO A 468 0.46 25.43 -3.21
N ASN A 469 -0.61 26.12 -3.62
CA ASN A 469 -1.63 25.53 -4.49
C ASN A 469 -1.08 25.19 -5.88
N ASP A 470 -0.12 25.97 -6.39
CA ASP A 470 0.50 25.75 -7.69
C ASP A 470 1.43 24.52 -7.67
N ALA A 471 1.99 24.20 -6.51
CA ALA A 471 2.94 23.10 -6.32
C ALA A 471 2.29 21.76 -5.92
N THR A 472 1.05 21.78 -5.43
CA THR A 472 0.37 20.55 -4.98
C THR A 472 -0.20 19.73 -6.15
N PRO A 473 -0.30 18.39 -6.02
CA PRO A 473 -0.95 17.55 -7.03
C PRO A 473 -2.41 17.94 -7.22
N LYS A 474 -2.88 17.91 -8.48
CA LYS A 474 -4.31 18.12 -8.77
C LYS A 474 -5.12 16.92 -8.31
N LEU A 475 -6.24 17.18 -7.62
CA LEU A 475 -7.10 16.15 -7.02
C LEU A 475 -7.98 15.40 -8.02
N SER A 476 -8.12 15.90 -9.24
CA SER A 476 -9.08 15.38 -10.21
C SER A 476 -8.40 14.34 -11.08
N PRO A 477 -8.91 13.09 -11.03
CA PRO A 477 -9.00 12.17 -12.14
C PRO A 477 -8.85 12.88 -13.46
N LEU A 478 -9.89 13.67 -13.69
CA LEU A 478 -10.30 14.25 -14.93
C LEU A 478 -9.72 15.65 -15.19
N TRP A 479 -8.65 16.07 -14.51
CA TRP A 479 -8.17 17.45 -14.64
C TRP A 479 -7.82 17.82 -16.09
N TRP A 480 -7.33 16.87 -16.89
CA TRP A 480 -7.08 17.07 -18.32
C TRP A 480 -8.40 17.22 -19.12
N ALA A 481 -9.46 16.52 -18.73
CA ALA A 481 -10.77 16.63 -19.35
C ALA A 481 -11.43 17.96 -18.98
N GLU A 482 -11.21 18.45 -17.76
CA GLU A 482 -11.62 19.79 -17.33
C GLU A 482 -10.89 20.87 -18.15
N LEU A 483 -9.59 20.72 -18.41
CA LEU A 483 -8.84 21.66 -19.27
C LEU A 483 -9.32 21.63 -20.72
N GLU A 484 -9.61 20.46 -21.28
CA GLU A 484 -10.11 20.34 -22.65
C GLU A 484 -11.49 20.99 -22.80
N VAL A 485 -12.37 20.80 -21.81
CA VAL A 485 -13.68 21.51 -21.74
C VAL A 485 -13.50 23.02 -21.63
N LEU A 486 -12.54 23.51 -20.83
CA LEU A 486 -12.26 24.95 -20.69
C LEU A 486 -11.61 25.56 -21.94
N SER A 487 -10.84 24.79 -22.70
CA SER A 487 -10.22 25.27 -23.95
C SER A 487 -11.18 25.32 -25.14
N THR A 488 -12.30 24.60 -25.05
CA THR A 488 -13.34 24.53 -26.09
C THR A 488 -14.54 25.42 -25.81
N ALA A 489 -14.70 25.89 -24.57
CA ALA A 489 -15.65 26.92 -24.16
C ALA A 489 -15.11 28.32 -24.48
#